data_AF-A0A2S7ZHH6-F1
#
_entry.id   AF-A0A2S7ZHH6-F1
#
_cell.length_a   1.000
_cell.length_b   1.000
_cell.length_c   1.000
_cell.angle_alpha   90.00
_cell.angle_beta   90.00
_cell.angle_gamma   90.00
#
_symmetry.space_group_name_H-M   'P 1'
#
loop_
_entity.id
_entity.type
_entity.pdbx_description
1 polymer ?
#
loop_
_entity_poly.entity_id
_entity_poly.type
_entity_poly.pdbx_seq_one_letter_code
_entity_poly.pdbx_strand_id
1 'polypeptide(L)' 'MMKVVYALRIIAAILVVGTVGSIEIDRIDLWTGMCQGLLGITLWLLTGYWIEELKEYER' A
#
# COMPACT_ATOMS: atom_id res chain seq x y z
N MET A 1 17.81 1.97 3.62
CA MET A 1 16.64 1.12 3.29
C MET A 1 15.36 1.58 3.99
N MET A 2 15.39 1.89 5.28
CA MET A 2 14.20 2.26 6.05
C MET A 2 13.33 3.39 5.43
N LYS A 3 13.96 4.46 4.90
CA LYS A 3 13.24 5.56 4.21
C LYS A 3 12.40 5.08 3.01
N VAL A 4 12.89 4.08 2.26
CA VAL A 4 12.19 3.52 1.10
C VAL A 4 10.95 2.75 1.55
N VAL A 5 11.07 1.97 2.63
CA VAL A 5 9.93 1.20 3.18
C VAL A 5 8.84 2.12 3.72
N TYR A 6 9.21 3.23 4.36
CA TYR A 6 8.25 4.26 4.77
C TYR A 6 7.57 4.95 3.57
N ALA A 7 8.31 5.26 2.51
CA ALA A 7 7.72 5.80 1.28
C ALA A 7 6.72 4.81 0.64
N LEU A 8 7.05 3.51 0.62
CA LEU A 8 6.15 2.47 0.12
C LEU A 8 4.87 2.35 0.95
N ARG A 9 4.93 2.53 2.28
CA ARG A 9 3.72 2.60 3.12
C ARG A 9 2.82 3.77 2.71
N ILE A 10 3.38 4.94 2.48
CA ILE A 10 2.60 6.11 2.04
C ILE A 10 1.92 5.82 0.70
N ILE A 11 2.65 5.24 -0.26
CA ILE A 11 2.10 4.83 -1.56
C ILE A 11 0.97 3.79 -1.39
N ALA A 12 1.17 2.81 -0.51
CA ALA A 12 0.16 1.79 -0.21
C ALA A 12 -1.13 2.40 0.37
N ALA A 13 -1.03 3.37 1.28
CA ALA A 13 -2.19 4.11 1.78
C ALA A 13 -2.89 4.91 0.69
N ILE A 14 -2.13 5.59 -0.17
CA ILE A 14 -2.68 6.35 -1.30
C ILE A 14 -3.40 5.42 -2.29
N LEU A 15 -2.88 4.21 -2.54
CA LEU A 15 -3.53 3.22 -3.38
C LEU A 15 -4.88 2.80 -2.84
N VAL A 16 -4.98 2.52 -1.53
CA VAL A 16 -6.25 2.11 -0.90
C VAL A 16 -7.26 3.26 -0.89
N VAL A 17 -6.86 4.47 -0.48
CA VAL A 17 -7.77 5.63 -0.45
C VAL A 17 -8.15 6.09 -1.85
N GLY A 18 -7.18 6.13 -2.76
CA GLY A 18 -7.37 6.51 -4.15
C GLY A 18 -8.25 5.51 -4.91
N THR A 19 -8.30 4.25 -4.49
CA THR A 19 -9.24 3.26 -5.02
C THR A 19 -10.69 3.70 -4.77
N VAL A 20 -11.03 4.07 -3.53
CA VAL A 20 -12.39 4.47 -3.16
C VAL A 20 -12.83 5.68 -3.98
N GLY A 21 -11.99 6.73 -4.00
CA GLY A 21 -12.30 7.94 -4.77
C GLY A 21 -12.37 7.71 -6.29
N SER A 22 -11.56 6.80 -6.83
CA SER A 22 -11.59 6.49 -8.27
C SER A 22 -12.85 5.72 -8.69
N ILE A 23 -13.40 4.90 -7.79
CA ILE A 23 -14.71 4.25 -8.00
C ILE A 23 -15.83 5.30 -7.94
N GLU A 24 -15.79 6.22 -6.97
CA GLU A 24 -16.82 7.26 -6.82
C GLU A 24 -16.89 8.24 -8.00
N ILE A 25 -15.75 8.54 -8.63
CA ILE A 25 -15.67 9.42 -9.80
C ILE A 25 -15.87 8.62 -11.11
N ASP A 26 -16.26 7.34 -11.02
CA ASP A 26 -16.52 6.45 -12.14
C ASP A 26 -15.33 6.34 -13.13
N ARG A 27 -14.10 6.47 -12.59
CA ARG A 27 -12.86 6.37 -13.38
C ARG A 27 -12.35 4.94 -13.50
N ILE A 28 -12.69 4.10 -12.54
CA ILE A 28 -12.35 2.67 -12.55
C ILE A 28 -13.58 1.85 -12.15
N ASP A 29 -13.72 0.67 -12.75
CA ASP A 29 -14.76 -0.28 -12.40
C ASP A 29 -14.49 -0.89 -11.01
N LEU A 30 -15.54 -1.41 -10.37
CA LEU A 30 -15.47 -2.09 -9.08
C LEU A 30 -14.45 -3.24 -9.08
N TRP A 31 -14.33 -3.98 -10.19
CA TRP A 31 -13.33 -5.06 -10.30
C TRP A 31 -11.90 -4.51 -10.24
N THR A 32 -11.61 -3.47 -11.03
CA THR A 32 -10.29 -2.82 -11.04
C THR A 32 -9.98 -2.18 -9.70
N GLY A 33 -10.97 -1.55 -9.09
CA GLY A 33 -10.85 -0.99 -7.75
C GLY A 33 -10.54 -2.06 -6.70
N MET A 34 -11.23 -3.20 -6.73
CA MET A 34 -10.95 -4.30 -5.82
C MET A 34 -9.50 -4.79 -5.96
N CYS A 35 -9.00 -4.98 -7.19
CA CYS A 35 -7.60 -5.36 -7.41
C CYS A 35 -6.61 -4.29 -6.87
N GLN A 36 -6.88 -3.00 -7.10
CA GLN A 36 -6.05 -1.90 -6.63
C GLN A 36 -6.03 -1.80 -5.09
N GLY A 37 -7.19 -1.96 -4.46
CA GLY A 37 -7.33 -1.97 -3.00
C GLY A 37 -6.60 -3.14 -2.36
N LEU A 38 -6.77 -4.36 -2.89
CA LEU A 38 -6.07 -5.56 -2.40
C LEU A 38 -4.55 -5.43 -2.54
N LEU A 39 -4.08 -4.87 -3.66
CA LEU A 39 -2.67 -4.59 -3.89
C LEU A 39 -2.13 -3.58 -2.86
N GLY A 40 -2.87 -2.49 -2.60
CA GLY A 40 -2.51 -1.51 -1.57
C GLY A 40 -2.42 -2.11 -0.16
N ILE A 41 -3.39 -2.94 0.23
CA ILE A 41 -3.38 -3.63 1.53
C ILE A 41 -2.19 -4.60 1.63
N THR A 42 -1.94 -5.37 0.58
CA THR A 42 -0.82 -6.34 0.54
C THR A 42 0.53 -5.63 0.70
N LEU A 43 0.74 -4.52 -0.02
CA LEU A 43 1.94 -3.68 0.10
C LEU A 43 2.10 -3.11 1.52
N TRP A 44 1.01 -2.70 2.15
CA TRP A 44 1.03 -2.19 3.52
C TRP A 44 1.47 -3.24 4.54
N LEU A 45 1.01 -4.48 4.38
CA LEU A 45 1.43 -5.61 5.23
C LEU A 45 2.89 -5.97 5.00
N LEU A 46 3.30 -6.13 3.74
CA LEU A 46 4.67 -6.52 3.38
C LEU A 46 5.71 -5.51 3.87
N THR A 47 5.42 -4.22 3.72
CA THR A 47 6.28 -3.14 4.25
C THR A 47 6.32 -3.11 5.78
N GLY A 48 5.27 -3.59 6.45
CA GLY A 48 5.29 -3.82 7.91
C GLY A 48 6.33 -4.87 8.31
N TYR A 49 6.30 -6.04 7.67
CA TYR A 49 7.27 -7.10 7.90
C TYR A 49 8.70 -6.65 7.62
N TRP A 50 8.93 -5.93 6.52
CA TRP A 50 10.26 -5.41 6.20
C TRP A 50 10.80 -4.39 7.20
N ILE A 51 9.93 -3.59 7.84
CA ILE A 51 10.37 -2.68 8.92
C ILE A 51 10.86 -3.47 10.13
N GLU A 52 10.15 -4.53 10.49
CA GLU A 52 10.50 -5.38 11.62
C GLU A 52 11.82 -6.11 11.36
N GLU A 53 11.97 -6.69 10.17
CA GLU A 53 13.19 -7.38 9.73
C GLU A 53 14.40 -6.42 9.64
N LEU A 54 14.22 -5.21 9.09
CA LEU A 54 15.29 -4.21 9.05
C LEU A 54 15.74 -3.74 10.44
N LYS A 55 14.81 -3.64 11.40
CA LYS A 55 15.16 -3.32 12.79
C LYS A 55 15.93 -4.45 13.46
N GLU A 56 15.68 -5.69 13.08
CA GLU A 56 16.39 -6.85 13.60
C GLU A 56 17.82 -6.93 13.04
N TYR A 57 18.04 -6.61 11.76
CA TYR A 57 19.39 -6.55 11.18
C TYR A 57 20.22 -5.33 11.62
N GLU A 58 19.59 -4.24 12.08
CA GLU A 58 20.30 -3.08 12.65
C GLU A 58 20.71 -3.28 14.12
N ARG A 59 20.30 -4.38 14.77
CA ARG A 59 20.67 -4.75 16.14
C ARG A 59 21.88 -5.68 16.16
#